data_AF-A0A6B9ZJA3-F1
#
_entry.id   AF-A0A6B9ZJA3-F1
#
_cell.length_a   1.000
_cell.length_b   1.000
_cell.length_c   1.000
_cell.angle_alpha   90.00
_cell.angle_beta   90.00
_cell.angle_gamma   90.00
#
_symmetry.space_group_name_H-M   'P 1'
#
loop_
_entity.id
_entity.type
_entity.pdbx_description
1 polymer ?
#
loop_
_entity_poly.entity_id
_entity_poly.type
_entity_poly.pdbx_seq_one_letter_code
_entity_poly.pdbx_strand_id
1 'polypeptide(L)'
;MKFDKIKNKGQARLFESRYLEMLTKTHPLVIWAMYIPIISYMLYYSNMTLGFSITRVVIVFVGAMFCWTLFEYLMHRYLFHFSSENPKVRKFIYVMHGNHHEYPRDKQRLFMPPVPSLILASVIFSAQYLFLGQYTFMFFPGFILGYLIYGSMHYAIHAWNPPAKFLKPLWRNHHLHHYKGDEKGFGVSSSIWDYIFGTSFDLQKEKEDKDKVRELMFNK
;
A
#
# COMPACT_ATOMS: atom_id res chain seq x y z
N MET A 1 -2.46 12.52 -10.32
CA MET A 1 -2.61 13.93 -9.82
C MET A 1 -1.33 14.65 -10.22
N LYS A 2 -1.37 15.64 -11.11
CA LYS A 2 -0.12 16.30 -11.53
C LYS A 2 0.28 17.36 -10.50
N PHE A 3 1.36 17.09 -9.78
CA PHE A 3 2.00 18.07 -8.91
C PHE A 3 3.09 18.78 -9.72
N ASP A 4 3.06 20.11 -9.74
CA ASP A 4 4.06 20.91 -10.45
C ASP A 4 5.46 20.76 -9.84
N LYS A 5 5.55 20.31 -8.58
CA LYS A 5 6.83 20.11 -7.87
C LYS A 5 6.73 19.12 -6.71
N ILE A 6 7.61 18.12 -6.71
CA ILE A 6 7.85 17.23 -5.56
C ILE A 6 8.51 18.04 -4.43
N LYS A 7 7.96 17.94 -3.21
CA LYS A 7 8.47 18.63 -2.02
C LYS A 7 9.31 17.68 -1.18
N ASN A 8 10.62 17.89 -1.27
CA ASN A 8 11.64 17.04 -0.64
C ASN A 8 11.90 17.34 0.85
N LYS A 9 11.09 18.20 1.48
CA LYS A 9 11.12 18.57 2.91
C LYS A 9 9.70 18.89 3.39
N GLY A 10 9.45 18.64 4.68
CA GLY A 10 8.18 18.95 5.34
C GLY A 10 7.14 17.85 5.21
N GLN A 11 5.89 18.19 5.55
CA GLN A 11 4.73 17.31 5.53
C GLN A 11 3.52 18.12 5.05
N ALA A 12 2.56 17.48 4.36
CA ALA A 12 1.27 18.10 4.08
C ALA A 12 0.52 18.45 5.37
N ARG A 13 -0.35 19.47 5.36
CA ARG A 13 -1.37 19.64 6.39
C ARG A 13 -2.70 19.16 5.83
N LEU A 14 -3.23 18.05 6.33
CA LEU A 14 -4.42 17.40 5.77
C LEU A 14 -5.71 17.93 6.40
N PHE A 15 -5.65 18.31 7.67
CA PHE A 15 -6.78 18.84 8.42
C PHE A 15 -6.39 20.09 9.22
N GLU A 16 -7.34 21.01 9.38
CA GLU A 16 -7.17 22.19 10.24
C GLU A 16 -7.13 21.80 11.71
N SER A 17 -7.98 20.84 12.11
CA SER A 17 -8.04 20.29 13.46
C SER A 17 -6.75 19.55 13.81
N ARG A 18 -6.13 19.94 14.92
CA ARG A 18 -4.92 19.29 15.47
C ARG A 18 -5.14 17.81 15.77
N TYR A 19 -6.33 17.44 16.26
CA TYR A 19 -6.67 16.06 16.59
C TYR A 19 -6.79 15.20 15.33
N LEU A 20 -7.52 15.68 14.32
CA LEU A 20 -7.64 14.96 13.04
C LEU A 20 -6.28 14.85 12.35
N GLU A 21 -5.47 15.90 12.40
CA GLU A 21 -4.11 15.88 11.84
C GLU A 21 -3.22 14.82 12.50
N MET A 22 -3.29 14.69 13.83
CA MET A 22 -2.55 13.66 14.58
C MET A 22 -2.97 12.24 14.16
N LEU A 23 -4.26 12.02 13.88
CA LEU A 23 -4.77 10.75 13.37
C LEU A 23 -4.33 10.43 11.94
N THR A 24 -3.67 11.37 11.24
CA THR A 24 -3.11 11.12 9.90
C THR A 24 -1.71 10.54 9.93
N LYS A 25 -1.09 10.41 11.11
CA LYS A 25 0.32 10.02 11.26
C LYS A 25 0.41 8.67 11.96
N THR A 26 1.33 7.82 11.48
CA THR A 26 1.57 6.51 12.08
C THR A 26 3.01 6.06 11.92
N HIS A 27 3.44 5.15 12.78
CA HIS A 27 4.69 4.42 12.64
C HIS A 27 4.37 2.99 12.16
N PRO A 28 5.13 2.41 11.19
CA PRO A 28 4.88 1.06 10.68
C PRO A 28 4.69 0.00 11.79
N LEU A 29 5.50 0.06 12.85
CA LEU A 29 5.41 -0.85 13.99
C LEU A 29 4.05 -0.84 14.70
N VAL A 30 3.37 0.31 14.77
CA VAL A 30 2.04 0.40 15.39
C VAL A 30 1.03 -0.41 14.59
N ILE A 31 1.10 -0.32 13.26
CA ILE A 31 0.19 -1.04 12.36
C ILE A 31 0.46 -2.55 12.40
N TRP A 32 1.73 -2.96 12.41
CA TRP A 32 2.10 -4.37 12.60
C TRP A 32 1.65 -4.92 13.96
N ALA A 33 1.92 -4.20 15.05
CA ALA A 33 1.54 -4.61 16.40
C ALA A 33 0.02 -4.72 16.57
N MET A 34 -0.74 -3.90 15.84
CA MET A 34 -2.21 -3.95 15.83
C MET A 34 -2.74 -5.16 15.07
N TYR A 35 -2.22 -5.44 13.86
CA TYR A 35 -2.78 -6.49 13.00
C TYR A 35 -2.25 -7.89 13.29
N ILE A 36 -1.05 -8.06 13.87
CA ILE A 36 -0.53 -9.39 14.22
C ILE A 36 -1.50 -10.16 15.13
N PRO A 37 -1.97 -9.61 16.27
CA PRO A 37 -2.92 -10.31 17.13
C PRO A 37 -4.23 -10.66 16.43
N ILE A 38 -4.74 -9.76 15.59
CA ILE A 38 -5.97 -9.97 14.80
C ILE A 38 -5.78 -11.14 13.84
N ILE A 39 -4.68 -11.14 13.07
CA ILE A 39 -4.34 -12.22 12.14
C ILE A 39 -4.22 -13.55 12.89
N SER A 40 -3.45 -13.59 13.98
CA SER A 40 -3.24 -14.79 14.78
C SER A 40 -4.55 -15.35 15.33
N TYR A 41 -5.41 -14.49 15.89
CA TYR A 41 -6.71 -14.90 16.43
C TYR A 41 -7.63 -15.46 15.33
N MET A 42 -7.73 -14.82 14.17
CA MET A 42 -8.61 -15.27 13.10
C MET A 42 -8.17 -16.62 12.51
N LEU A 43 -6.86 -16.84 12.37
CA LEU A 43 -6.31 -18.13 11.95
C LEU A 43 -6.56 -19.23 12.99
N TYR A 44 -6.36 -18.91 14.27
CA TYR A 44 -6.70 -19.81 15.39
C TYR A 44 -8.19 -20.18 15.37
N TYR A 45 -9.07 -19.18 15.29
CA TYR A 45 -10.53 -19.34 15.27
C TYR A 45 -10.98 -20.18 14.08
N SER A 46 -10.38 -19.98 12.91
CA SER A 46 -10.67 -20.76 11.69
C SER A 46 -10.43 -22.25 11.87
N ASN A 47 -9.36 -22.64 12.57
CA ASN A 47 -9.05 -24.04 12.78
C ASN A 47 -9.78 -24.62 14.00
N MET A 48 -9.69 -23.95 15.15
CA MET A 48 -10.13 -24.49 16.43
C MET A 48 -11.64 -24.39 16.67
N THR A 49 -12.29 -23.38 16.07
CA THR A 49 -13.73 -23.15 16.28
C THR A 49 -14.56 -23.48 15.03
N LEU A 50 -14.10 -23.04 13.85
CA LEU A 50 -14.81 -23.33 12.60
C LEU A 50 -14.47 -24.72 12.01
N GLY A 51 -13.47 -25.40 12.56
CA GLY A 51 -13.13 -26.77 12.19
C GLY A 51 -12.45 -26.93 10.82
N PHE A 52 -11.95 -25.84 10.21
CA PHE A 52 -11.21 -25.95 8.95
C PHE A 52 -9.85 -26.62 9.17
N SER A 53 -9.48 -27.53 8.26
CA SER A 53 -8.15 -28.16 8.32
C SER A 53 -7.03 -27.14 8.12
N ILE A 54 -5.87 -27.39 8.73
CA ILE A 54 -4.68 -26.52 8.61
C ILE A 54 -4.32 -26.30 7.13
N THR A 55 -4.36 -27.36 6.31
CA THR A 55 -4.08 -27.27 4.87
C THR A 55 -5.03 -26.29 4.17
N ARG A 56 -6.33 -26.32 4.48
CA ARG A 56 -7.30 -25.39 3.88
C ARG A 56 -7.04 -23.96 4.32
N VAL A 57 -6.76 -23.75 5.62
CA VAL A 57 -6.42 -22.44 6.16
C VAL A 57 -5.20 -21.86 5.44
N VAL A 58 -4.12 -22.64 5.30
CA VAL A 58 -2.89 -22.20 4.62
C VAL A 58 -3.13 -21.87 3.15
N ILE A 59 -3.82 -22.73 2.40
CA ILE A 59 -4.08 -22.50 0.97
C ILE A 59 -4.89 -21.21 0.77
N VAL A 60 -5.96 -21.01 1.54
CA VAL A 60 -6.81 -19.82 1.40
C VAL A 60 -6.08 -18.57 1.88
N PHE A 61 -5.30 -18.65 2.95
CA PHE A 61 -4.48 -17.55 3.44
C PHE A 61 -3.46 -17.08 2.39
N VAL A 62 -2.70 -18.02 1.79
CA VAL A 62 -1.71 -17.70 0.75
C VAL A 62 -2.41 -17.18 -0.51
N GLY A 63 -3.54 -17.78 -0.89
CA GLY A 63 -4.38 -17.27 -1.99
C GLY A 63 -4.83 -15.83 -1.76
N ALA A 64 -5.21 -15.49 -0.53
CA ALA A 64 -5.61 -14.13 -0.17
C ALA A 64 -4.46 -13.13 -0.22
N MET A 65 -3.23 -13.54 0.15
CA MET A 65 -2.03 -12.72 -0.04
C MET A 65 -1.79 -12.42 -1.52
N PHE A 66 -2.00 -13.39 -2.41
CA PHE A 66 -1.93 -13.16 -3.85
C PHE A 66 -3.05 -12.21 -4.32
N CYS A 67 -4.30 -12.40 -3.86
CA CYS A 67 -5.41 -11.48 -4.14
C CYS A 67 -5.13 -10.05 -3.67
N TRP A 68 -4.43 -9.87 -2.55
CA TRP A 68 -3.99 -8.55 -2.11
C TRP A 68 -3.14 -7.86 -3.17
N THR A 69 -2.20 -8.55 -3.82
CA THR A 69 -1.35 -7.91 -4.85
C THR A 69 -2.16 -7.36 -6.03
N LEU A 70 -3.26 -8.04 -6.40
CA LEU A 70 -4.18 -7.55 -7.42
C LEU A 70 -4.99 -6.36 -6.91
N PHE A 71 -5.48 -6.45 -5.67
CA PHE A 71 -6.23 -5.36 -5.04
C PHE A 71 -5.36 -4.09 -4.92
N GLU A 72 -4.11 -4.23 -4.49
CA GLU A 72 -3.09 -3.18 -4.48
C GLU A 72 -3.00 -2.52 -5.85
N TYR A 73 -2.78 -3.30 -6.91
CA TYR A 73 -2.66 -2.78 -8.27
C TYR A 73 -3.91 -2.00 -8.70
N LEU A 74 -5.10 -2.55 -8.46
CA LEU A 74 -6.36 -1.91 -8.84
C LEU A 74 -6.62 -0.62 -8.04
N MET A 75 -6.36 -0.62 -6.74
CA MET A 75 -6.52 0.56 -5.90
C MET A 75 -5.51 1.63 -6.28
N HIS A 76 -4.25 1.25 -6.50
CA HIS A 76 -3.22 2.20 -6.86
C HIS A 76 -3.54 2.85 -8.21
N ARG A 77 -3.91 2.06 -9.23
CA ARG A 77 -4.23 2.56 -10.56
C ARG A 77 -5.53 3.36 -10.63
N TYR A 78 -6.63 2.82 -10.11
CA TYR A 78 -7.97 3.37 -10.39
C TYR A 78 -8.54 4.23 -9.27
N LEU A 79 -8.06 4.09 -8.03
CA LEU A 79 -8.55 4.87 -6.89
C LEU A 79 -7.54 5.96 -6.50
N PHE A 80 -6.29 5.59 -6.28
CA PHE A 80 -5.26 6.50 -5.77
C PHE A 80 -4.75 7.48 -6.83
N HIS A 81 -4.79 7.10 -8.11
CA HIS A 81 -4.49 7.98 -9.23
C HIS A 81 -5.74 8.50 -9.96
N PHE A 82 -6.92 8.33 -9.38
CA PHE A 82 -8.14 8.89 -9.95
C PHE A 82 -8.05 10.42 -10.03
N SER A 83 -8.54 11.00 -11.13
CA SER A 83 -8.63 12.44 -11.31
C SER A 83 -10.10 12.86 -11.31
N SER A 84 -10.44 13.86 -10.52
CA SER A 84 -11.80 14.39 -10.42
C SER A 84 -11.79 15.90 -10.24
N GLU A 85 -12.71 16.58 -10.92
CA GLU A 85 -12.94 18.01 -10.74
C GLU A 85 -13.67 18.32 -9.42
N ASN A 86 -14.37 17.34 -8.84
CA ASN A 86 -15.09 17.50 -7.58
C ASN A 86 -14.09 17.72 -6.42
N PRO A 87 -14.13 18.88 -5.73
CA PRO A 87 -13.16 19.21 -4.70
C PRO A 87 -13.13 18.21 -3.53
N LYS A 88 -14.28 17.60 -3.18
CA LYS A 88 -14.35 16.61 -2.10
C LYS A 88 -13.65 15.31 -2.47
N VAL A 89 -13.89 14.82 -3.69
CA VAL A 89 -13.24 13.62 -4.24
C VAL A 89 -11.74 13.86 -4.37
N ARG A 90 -11.34 15.02 -4.91
CA ARG A 90 -9.94 15.43 -4.99
C ARG A 90 -9.27 15.45 -3.62
N LYS A 91 -9.92 16.03 -2.60
CA LYS A 91 -9.40 16.03 -1.23
C LYS A 91 -9.25 14.60 -0.67
N PHE A 92 -10.22 13.73 -0.90
CA PHE A 92 -10.16 12.33 -0.46
C PHE A 92 -8.94 11.61 -1.08
N ILE A 93 -8.76 11.70 -2.39
CA ILE A 93 -7.62 11.08 -3.10
C ILE A 93 -6.29 11.65 -2.62
N TYR A 94 -6.23 12.96 -2.36
CA TYR A 94 -5.05 13.60 -1.80
C TYR A 94 -4.71 13.05 -0.41
N VAL A 95 -5.70 12.88 0.48
CA VAL A 95 -5.50 12.29 1.81
C VAL A 95 -5.06 10.83 1.71
N MET A 96 -5.60 10.07 0.75
CA MET A 96 -5.27 8.64 0.59
C MET A 96 -3.89 8.41 -0.02
N HIS A 97 -3.47 9.23 -1.00
CA HIS A 97 -2.25 8.97 -1.75
C HIS A 97 -1.55 10.22 -2.30
N GLY A 98 -2.28 11.25 -2.72
CA GLY A 98 -1.66 12.44 -3.34
C GLY A 98 -0.63 13.14 -2.44
N ASN A 99 -0.83 13.16 -1.12
CA ASN A 99 0.13 13.70 -0.16
C ASN A 99 1.48 12.96 -0.18
N HIS A 100 1.49 11.66 -0.50
CA HIS A 100 2.72 10.88 -0.61
C HIS A 100 3.51 11.24 -1.88
N HIS A 101 2.83 11.44 -3.01
CA HIS A 101 3.49 11.93 -4.23
C HIS A 101 4.03 13.35 -4.07
N GLU A 102 3.34 14.21 -3.31
CA GLU A 102 3.85 15.56 -3.03
C GLU A 102 5.00 15.54 -2.01
N TYR A 103 4.92 14.72 -0.96
CA TYR A 103 5.91 14.61 0.12
C TYR A 103 6.41 13.16 0.28
N PRO A 104 7.18 12.62 -0.68
CA PRO A 104 7.60 11.21 -0.68
C PRO A 104 8.51 10.87 0.50
N ARG A 105 9.11 11.88 1.14
CA ARG A 105 9.96 11.74 2.33
C ARG A 105 9.22 11.72 3.67
N ASP A 106 7.91 11.91 3.67
CA ASP A 106 7.11 11.88 4.90
C ASP A 106 6.92 10.44 5.40
N LYS A 107 7.84 10.00 6.26
CA LYS A 107 7.83 8.66 6.87
C LYS A 107 6.55 8.32 7.64
N GLN A 108 5.83 9.34 8.13
CA GLN A 108 4.68 9.13 9.02
C GLN A 108 3.37 8.85 8.27
N ARG A 109 3.37 8.92 6.93
CA ARG A 109 2.15 8.84 6.10
C ARG A 109 2.19 7.81 4.98
N LEU A 110 3.17 6.91 4.98
CA LEU A 110 3.16 5.79 4.03
C LEU A 110 2.18 4.69 4.40
N PHE A 111 2.09 4.38 5.70
CA PHE A 111 1.09 3.44 6.20
C PHE A 111 -0.20 4.18 6.49
N MET A 112 -1.32 3.50 6.27
CA MET A 112 -2.62 4.01 6.70
C MET A 112 -2.64 4.05 8.24
N PRO A 113 -2.97 5.19 8.86
CA PRO A 113 -3.00 5.31 10.32
C PRO A 113 -4.05 4.40 10.97
N PRO A 114 -3.92 4.09 12.28
CA PRO A 114 -4.73 3.05 12.93
C PRO A 114 -6.24 3.22 12.76
N VAL A 115 -6.77 4.42 13.01
CA VAL A 115 -8.22 4.68 12.93
C VAL A 115 -8.77 4.49 11.51
N PRO A 116 -8.29 5.21 10.47
CA PRO A 116 -8.78 4.98 9.11
C PRO A 116 -8.48 3.56 8.60
N SER A 117 -7.37 2.96 9.03
CA SER A 117 -7.02 1.58 8.68
C SER A 117 -8.03 0.59 9.21
N LEU A 118 -8.40 0.68 10.49
CA LEU A 118 -9.41 -0.21 11.09
C LEU A 118 -10.78 -0.02 10.47
N ILE A 119 -11.20 1.22 10.20
CA ILE A 119 -12.49 1.49 9.54
C ILE A 119 -12.53 0.80 8.16
N LEU A 120 -11.50 1.01 7.34
CA LEU A 120 -11.44 0.40 6.01
C LEU A 120 -11.32 -1.13 6.10
N ALA A 121 -10.52 -1.65 7.03
CA ALA A 121 -10.38 -3.07 7.28
C ALA A 121 -11.70 -3.72 7.71
N SER A 122 -12.51 -3.06 8.55
CA SER A 122 -13.84 -3.52 8.92
C SER A 122 -14.78 -3.57 7.71
N VAL A 123 -14.79 -2.53 6.87
CA VAL A 123 -15.61 -2.53 5.63
C VAL A 123 -15.20 -3.66 4.70
N ILE A 124 -13.90 -3.85 4.48
CA ILE A 124 -13.36 -4.93 3.65
C ILE A 124 -13.71 -6.30 4.25
N PHE A 125 -13.54 -6.48 5.56
CA PHE A 125 -13.92 -7.72 6.25
C PHE A 125 -15.40 -8.02 6.07
N SER A 126 -16.27 -7.04 6.30
CA SER A 126 -17.72 -7.20 6.13
C SER A 126 -18.07 -7.58 4.70
N ALA A 127 -17.49 -6.91 3.70
CA ALA A 127 -17.70 -7.26 2.30
C ALA A 127 -17.24 -8.70 2.00
N GLN A 128 -16.02 -9.06 2.42
CA GLN A 128 -15.51 -10.41 2.25
C GLN A 128 -16.40 -11.45 2.95
N TYR A 129 -16.87 -11.18 4.17
CA TYR A 129 -17.79 -12.04 4.91
C TYR A 129 -19.12 -12.25 4.19
N LEU A 130 -19.67 -11.21 3.56
CA LEU A 130 -20.88 -11.34 2.75
C LEU A 130 -20.70 -12.30 1.57
N PHE A 131 -19.53 -12.30 0.91
CA PHE A 131 -19.28 -13.14 -0.28
C PHE A 131 -18.70 -14.52 0.04
N LEU A 132 -17.87 -14.64 1.08
CA LEU A 132 -17.10 -15.85 1.41
C LEU A 132 -17.62 -16.57 2.66
N GLY A 133 -18.51 -15.93 3.43
CA GLY A 133 -19.00 -16.45 4.70
C GLY A 133 -17.86 -16.75 5.67
N GLN A 134 -17.86 -17.95 6.24
CA GLN A 134 -16.86 -18.40 7.20
C GLN A 134 -15.43 -18.47 6.64
N TYR A 135 -15.25 -18.57 5.31
CA TYR A 135 -13.93 -18.59 4.69
C TYR A 135 -13.17 -17.26 4.89
N THR A 136 -13.88 -16.16 5.18
CA THR A 136 -13.28 -14.86 5.48
C THR A 136 -12.32 -14.91 6.66
N PHE A 137 -12.56 -15.78 7.65
CA PHE A 137 -11.65 -15.89 8.80
C PHE A 137 -10.27 -16.47 8.45
N MET A 138 -10.13 -17.11 7.29
CA MET A 138 -8.85 -17.58 6.73
C MET A 138 -8.32 -16.63 5.65
N PHE A 139 -9.24 -16.06 4.86
CA PHE A 139 -8.91 -15.20 3.73
C PHE A 139 -8.45 -13.81 4.18
N PHE A 140 -9.25 -13.12 5.00
CA PHE A 140 -8.94 -11.78 5.49
C PHE A 140 -7.57 -11.67 6.17
N PRO A 141 -7.12 -12.58 7.06
CA PRO A 141 -5.79 -12.47 7.64
C PRO A 141 -4.66 -12.55 6.60
N GLY A 142 -4.82 -13.35 5.54
CA GLY A 142 -3.86 -13.41 4.43
C GLY A 142 -3.87 -12.13 3.61
N PHE A 143 -5.06 -11.59 3.35
CA PHE A 143 -5.24 -10.30 2.67
C PHE A 143 -4.58 -9.15 3.45
N ILE A 144 -4.78 -9.08 4.78
CA ILE A 144 -4.16 -8.07 5.65
C ILE A 144 -2.65 -8.27 5.76
N LEU A 145 -2.14 -9.51 5.83
CA LEU A 145 -0.70 -9.72 5.78
C LEU A 145 -0.10 -9.22 4.46
N GLY A 146 -0.80 -9.42 3.34
CA GLY A 146 -0.45 -8.82 2.05
C GLY A 146 -0.32 -7.30 2.14
N TYR A 147 -1.30 -6.63 2.77
CA TYR A 147 -1.25 -5.19 3.05
C TYR A 147 -0.03 -4.76 3.88
N LEU A 148 0.28 -5.49 4.95
CA LEU A 148 1.43 -5.18 5.80
C LEU A 148 2.75 -5.32 5.04
N ILE A 149 2.87 -6.35 4.21
CA ILE A 149 4.04 -6.56 3.35
C ILE A 149 4.14 -5.45 2.30
N TYR A 150 3.03 -5.08 1.64
CA TYR A 150 2.96 -3.97 0.71
C TYR A 150 3.44 -2.66 1.36
N GLY A 151 2.88 -2.28 2.51
CA GLY A 151 3.27 -1.05 3.20
C GLY A 151 4.75 -1.07 3.60
N SER A 152 5.25 -2.24 4.01
CA SER A 152 6.66 -2.41 4.39
C SER A 152 7.58 -2.32 3.19
N MET A 153 7.21 -2.91 2.06
CA MET A 153 7.92 -2.81 0.79
C MET A 153 7.94 -1.36 0.29
N HIS A 154 6.81 -0.68 0.36
CA HIS A 154 6.70 0.72 -0.02
C HIS A 154 7.60 1.61 0.83
N TYR A 155 7.58 1.43 2.15
CA TYR A 155 8.50 2.11 3.06
C TYR A 155 9.96 1.79 2.75
N ALA A 156 10.29 0.52 2.52
CA ALA A 156 11.62 0.04 2.17
C ALA A 156 12.16 0.69 0.89
N ILE A 157 11.31 0.83 -0.14
CA ILE A 157 11.67 1.46 -1.41
C ILE A 157 12.16 2.89 -1.20
N HIS A 158 11.49 3.66 -0.34
CA HIS A 158 11.89 5.02 -0.01
C HIS A 158 12.96 5.10 1.10
N ALA A 159 13.23 4.03 1.83
CA ALA A 159 14.16 4.05 2.96
C ALA A 159 15.60 3.68 2.57
N TRP A 160 15.78 2.70 1.69
CA TRP A 160 17.09 2.15 1.37
C TRP A 160 17.20 1.63 -0.06
N ASN A 161 18.44 1.44 -0.52
CA ASN A 161 18.74 0.77 -1.77
C ASN A 161 18.18 -0.67 -1.77
N PRO A 162 17.82 -1.24 -2.93
CA PRO A 162 17.26 -2.58 -3.00
C PRO A 162 18.20 -3.59 -2.35
N PRO A 163 17.74 -4.37 -1.36
CA PRO A 163 18.61 -5.24 -0.57
C PRO A 163 19.12 -6.45 -1.38
N ALA A 164 18.51 -6.72 -2.54
CA ALA A 164 18.92 -7.77 -3.45
C ALA A 164 18.79 -7.33 -4.92
N LYS A 165 19.64 -7.87 -5.80
CA LYS A 165 19.67 -7.52 -7.23
C LYS A 165 18.33 -7.76 -7.94
N PHE A 166 17.62 -8.83 -7.58
CA PHE A 166 16.34 -9.17 -8.19
C PHE A 166 15.20 -8.22 -7.79
N LEU A 167 15.34 -7.47 -6.70
CA LEU A 167 14.37 -6.44 -6.27
C LEU A 167 14.62 -5.08 -6.94
N LYS A 168 15.80 -4.90 -7.55
CA LYS A 168 16.15 -3.63 -8.21
C LYS A 168 15.07 -3.20 -9.22
N PRO A 169 14.57 -4.05 -10.14
CA PRO A 169 13.51 -3.64 -11.07
C PRO A 169 12.27 -3.04 -10.39
N LEU A 170 11.83 -3.62 -9.26
CA LEU A 170 10.67 -3.13 -8.50
C LEU A 170 10.92 -1.73 -7.93
N TRP A 171 12.09 -1.50 -7.31
CA TRP A 171 12.51 -0.18 -6.83
C TRP A 171 12.50 0.85 -7.98
N ARG A 172 13.13 0.47 -9.11
CA ARG A 172 13.23 1.36 -10.27
C ARG A 172 11.86 1.72 -10.83
N ASN A 173 10.98 0.73 -10.95
CA ASN A 173 9.63 0.90 -11.47
C ASN A 173 8.83 1.89 -10.61
N HIS A 174 8.89 1.74 -9.28
CA HIS A 174 8.23 2.64 -8.34
C HIS A 174 8.86 4.04 -8.30
N HIS A 175 10.19 4.16 -8.39
CA HIS A 175 10.82 5.48 -8.49
C HIS A 175 10.42 6.23 -9.77
N LEU A 176 10.40 5.54 -10.92
CA LEU A 176 9.94 6.11 -12.19
C LEU A 176 8.47 6.53 -12.11
N HIS A 177 7.62 5.77 -11.41
CA HIS A 177 6.24 6.14 -11.13
C HIS A 177 6.14 7.50 -10.42
N HIS A 178 7.03 7.75 -9.45
CA HIS A 178 7.05 8.99 -8.67
C HIS A 178 7.48 10.23 -9.46
N TYR A 179 8.54 10.14 -10.29
CA TYR A 179 9.13 11.34 -10.92
C TYR A 179 9.02 11.40 -12.45
N LYS A 180 8.76 10.27 -13.13
CA LYS A 180 8.70 10.23 -14.60
C LYS A 180 7.27 10.21 -15.13
N GLY A 181 6.37 9.46 -14.49
CA GLY A 181 4.96 9.47 -14.86
C GLY A 181 4.10 8.62 -13.93
N ASP A 182 2.99 9.17 -13.45
CA ASP A 182 2.07 8.52 -12.52
C ASP A 182 1.08 7.55 -13.21
N GLU A 183 1.17 7.39 -14.53
CA GLU A 183 0.31 6.52 -15.35
C GLU A 183 0.86 5.08 -15.54
N LYS A 184 2.01 4.77 -14.93
CA LYS A 184 2.71 3.48 -15.03
C LYS A 184 3.34 3.11 -13.70
N GLY A 185 3.67 1.83 -13.52
CA GLY A 185 4.38 1.33 -12.34
C GLY A 185 3.55 1.32 -11.06
N PHE A 186 2.32 0.80 -11.15
CA PHE A 186 1.38 0.76 -10.04
C PHE A 186 1.66 -0.38 -9.04
N GLY A 187 2.42 -1.40 -9.44
CA GLY A 187 2.84 -2.49 -8.56
C GLY A 187 3.99 -2.07 -7.66
N VAL A 188 3.75 -2.09 -6.35
CA VAL A 188 4.73 -1.73 -5.30
C VAL A 188 5.26 -2.97 -4.59
N SER A 189 4.40 -3.96 -4.30
CA SER A 189 4.85 -5.27 -3.78
C SER A 189 5.43 -6.17 -4.86
N SER A 190 4.93 -6.05 -6.09
CA SER A 190 5.33 -6.83 -7.26
C SER A 190 4.90 -6.13 -8.55
N SER A 191 5.70 -6.24 -9.61
CA SER A 191 5.36 -5.72 -10.94
C SER A 191 4.54 -6.70 -11.80
N ILE A 192 4.08 -7.83 -11.24
CA ILE A 192 3.34 -8.86 -12.01
C ILE A 192 2.13 -8.28 -12.74
N TRP A 193 1.33 -7.44 -12.08
CA TRP A 193 0.14 -6.84 -12.67
C TRP A 193 0.47 -5.72 -13.64
N ASP A 194 1.58 -5.00 -13.43
CA ASP A 194 2.08 -4.03 -14.42
C ASP A 194 2.45 -4.71 -15.74
N TYR A 195 3.03 -5.91 -15.70
CA TYR A 195 3.32 -6.67 -16.91
C TYR A 195 2.04 -7.21 -17.57
N ILE A 196 1.14 -7.79 -16.77
CA ILE A 196 -0.14 -8.35 -17.27
C ILE A 196 -1.00 -7.28 -17.95
N PHE A 197 -1.09 -6.08 -17.37
CA PHE A 197 -1.92 -4.99 -17.87
C PHE A 197 -1.17 -3.95 -18.71
N GLY A 198 0.11 -4.20 -19.01
CA GLY A 198 0.90 -3.32 -19.90
C GLY A 198 1.23 -1.94 -19.33
N THR A 199 1.32 -1.81 -18.00
CA THR A 199 1.61 -0.54 -17.30
C THR A 199 3.02 -0.48 -16.70
N SER A 200 3.91 -1.42 -17.04
CA SER A 200 5.34 -1.35 -16.63
C SER A 200 6.10 -0.29 -17.42
N PHE A 201 7.11 0.32 -16.78
CA PHE A 201 8.15 1.07 -17.50
C PHE A 201 9.08 0.12 -18.28
N ASP A 202 9.65 0.61 -19.37
CA ASP A 202 10.72 -0.09 -20.10
C ASP A 202 12.06 0.20 -19.41
N LEU A 203 12.39 -0.61 -18.42
CA LEU A 203 13.57 -0.40 -17.58
C LEU A 203 14.91 -0.50 -18.31
N GLN A 204 14.93 -0.99 -19.56
CA GLN A 204 16.13 -1.00 -20.40
C GLN A 204 16.34 0.35 -21.10
N LYS A 205 15.27 0.96 -21.60
CA LYS A 205 15.32 2.29 -22.24
C LYS A 205 15.30 3.43 -21.23
N GLU A 206 14.56 3.26 -20.15
CA GLU A 206 14.27 4.30 -19.17
C GLU A 206 15.29 4.23 -18.03
N LYS A 207 16.40 4.96 -18.20
CA LYS A 207 17.42 5.11 -17.16
C LYS A 207 16.87 5.90 -15.99
N GLU A 208 17.26 5.50 -14.78
CA GLU A 208 16.95 6.28 -13.59
C GLU A 208 17.78 7.56 -13.54
N ASP A 209 17.13 8.66 -13.19
CA ASP A 209 17.81 9.86 -12.75
C ASP A 209 18.20 9.68 -11.28
N LYS A 210 19.51 9.57 -11.02
CA LYS A 210 20.04 9.33 -9.67
C LYS A 210 19.71 10.45 -8.70
N ASP A 211 19.64 11.69 -9.16
CA ASP A 211 19.34 12.83 -8.31
C ASP A 211 17.85 12.86 -7.99
N LYS A 212 16.98 12.53 -8.95
CA LYS A 212 15.55 12.31 -8.68
C LYS A 212 15.30 11.16 -7.72
N VAL A 213 15.98 10.04 -7.88
CA VAL A 213 15.88 8.92 -6.92
C VAL A 213 16.29 9.38 -5.52
N ARG A 214 17.43 10.08 -5.39
CA ARG A 214 17.87 10.64 -4.10
C ARG A 214 16.84 11.58 -3.49
N GLU A 215 16.14 12.38 -4.29
CA GLU A 215 15.06 13.27 -3.84
C GLU A 215 13.89 12.50 -3.20
N LEU A 216 13.63 11.27 -3.62
CA LEU A 216 12.58 10.41 -3.06
C LEU A 216 13.01 9.67 -1.79
N MET A 217 14.31 9.45 -1.59
CA MET A 217 14.81 8.66 -0.45
C MET A 217 14.71 9.44 0.87
N PHE A 218 14.36 8.73 1.93
CA PHE A 218 14.25 9.21 3.31
C PHE A 218 15.56 9.70 3.90
N ASN A 219 16.64 8.99 3.60
CA ASN A 219 17.94 9.23 4.19
C ASN A 219 18.75 10.05 3.17
N LYS A 220 19.17 11.23 3.60
CA LYS A 220 20.31 11.90 3.00
C LYS A 220 21.58 11.14 3.32
#